data_AF-A0A7S3FI02-F1
#
_entry.id   AF-A0A7S3FI02-F1
#
_cell.length_a   1.000
_cell.length_b   1.000
_cell.length_c   1.000
_cell.angle_alpha   90.00
_cell.angle_beta   90.00
_cell.angle_gamma   90.00
#
_symmetry.space_group_name_H-M   'P 1'
#
loop_
_entity.id
_entity.type
_entity.pdbx_description
1 polymer ?
#
loop_
_entity_poly.entity_id
_entity_poly.type
_entity_poly.pdbx_seq_one_letter_code
_entity_poly.pdbx_strand_id
1 'polypeptide(L)'
;LPRAAAASHRVLYLKPVQTGLPHDSDGALVATLARGRHTLGAHAAMVAHRATAAPQPTCGLMAAHCRTLFGWRAAASPHLAVAAEGRPVSDGALLEATRHELNSFLAESEAPAASKAAIALIETAGGVASPAPSGALQCDVLSALRLPGVLVGDGRLG
;
A
#
# COMPACT_ATOMS: atom_id res chain seq x y z
N LEU A 1 -23.55 2.07 32.97
CA LEU A 1 -23.87 2.22 31.53
C LEU A 1 -22.97 1.28 30.75
N PRO A 2 -23.49 0.28 30.01
CA PRO A 2 -22.65 -0.56 29.17
C PRO A 2 -22.08 0.31 28.04
N ARG A 3 -20.75 0.28 27.89
CA ARG A 3 -20.02 0.98 26.84
C ARG A 3 -20.44 0.34 25.50
N ALA A 4 -21.06 1.11 24.61
CA ALA A 4 -21.37 0.64 23.26
C ALA A 4 -20.09 0.03 22.66
N ALA A 5 -20.18 -1.20 22.17
CA ALA A 5 -19.06 -1.83 21.48
C ALA A 5 -18.65 -0.91 20.33
N ALA A 6 -17.43 -0.38 20.38
CA ALA A 6 -16.96 0.55 19.36
C ALA A 6 -17.00 -0.16 18.00
N ALA A 7 -17.66 0.44 17.02
CA ALA A 7 -17.72 -0.09 15.67
C ALA A 7 -16.29 -0.28 15.13
N SER A 8 -15.91 -1.53 14.84
CA SER A 8 -14.61 -1.84 14.26
C SER A 8 -14.63 -1.43 12.78
N HIS A 9 -13.90 -0.38 12.43
CA HIS A 9 -13.73 0.01 11.02
C HIS A 9 -12.56 -0.77 10.43
N ARG A 10 -12.70 -1.15 9.16
CA ARG A 10 -11.66 -1.86 8.42
C ARG A 10 -10.88 -0.84 7.58
N VAL A 11 -9.56 -0.86 7.69
CA VAL A 11 -8.69 0.06 6.95
C VAL A 11 -7.68 -0.77 6.18
N LEU A 12 -7.64 -0.58 4.86
CA LEU A 12 -6.55 -1.05 4.01
C LEU A 12 -5.66 0.14 3.68
N TYR A 13 -4.37 0.04 3.98
CA TYR A 13 -3.33 0.90 3.43
C TYR A 13 -2.56 0.08 2.40
N LEU A 14 -2.56 0.52 1.15
CA LEU A 14 -1.91 -0.16 0.04
C LEU A 14 -0.84 0.76 -0.55
N LYS A 15 0.39 0.28 -0.59
CA LYS A 15 1.53 0.91 -1.27
C LYS A 15 1.92 0.01 -2.45
N PRO A 16 1.39 0.23 -3.67
CA PRO A 16 1.68 -0.65 -4.79
C PRO A 16 3.18 -0.71 -5.10
N VAL A 17 3.88 0.42 -5.03
CA VAL A 17 5.30 0.53 -5.37
C VAL A 17 6.07 1.18 -4.22
N GLN A 18 7.16 0.57 -3.79
CA GLN A 18 8.11 1.11 -2.81
C GLN A 18 9.55 0.97 -3.33
N THR A 19 10.33 2.03 -3.20
CA THR A 19 11.79 1.98 -3.40
C THR A 19 12.49 2.28 -2.05
N GLY A 20 13.79 1.97 -1.95
CA GLY A 20 14.54 2.15 -0.70
C GLY A 20 14.39 1.04 0.35
N LEU A 21 13.77 -0.11 0.03
CA LEU A 21 13.60 -1.20 0.98
C LEU A 21 14.94 -1.85 1.40
N PRO A 22 15.08 -2.34 2.64
CA PRO A 22 14.11 -2.28 3.74
C PRO A 22 14.16 -0.99 4.57
N HIS A 23 15.05 -0.06 4.25
CA HIS A 23 15.26 1.14 5.08
C HIS A 23 14.06 2.09 4.99
N ASP A 24 13.50 2.26 3.80
CA ASP A 24 12.28 3.02 3.55
C ASP A 24 11.10 2.07 3.35
N SER A 25 10.11 2.13 4.24
CA SER A 25 8.93 1.28 4.17
C SER A 25 7.70 1.98 4.75
N ASP A 26 6.95 2.65 3.87
CA ASP A 26 5.74 3.39 4.27
C ASP A 26 4.71 2.45 4.88
N GLY A 27 4.56 1.24 4.32
CA GLY A 27 3.67 0.21 4.87
C GLY A 27 4.04 -0.24 6.29
N ALA A 28 5.34 -0.32 6.60
CA ALA A 28 5.79 -0.66 7.95
C ALA A 28 5.59 0.51 8.93
N LEU A 29 5.82 1.73 8.47
CA LEU A 29 5.58 2.96 9.23
C LEU A 29 4.10 3.11 9.60
N VAL A 30 3.22 3.05 8.60
CA VAL A 30 1.76 3.16 8.81
C VAL A 30 1.26 2.04 9.70
N ALA A 31 1.70 0.78 9.49
CA ALA A 31 1.33 -0.32 10.37
C ALA A 31 1.74 -0.07 11.82
N THR A 32 2.95 0.47 12.04
CA THR A 32 3.45 0.79 13.38
C THR A 32 2.60 1.87 14.05
N LEU A 33 2.34 2.98 13.35
CA LEU A 33 1.58 4.12 13.87
C LEU A 33 0.10 3.76 14.10
N ALA A 34 -0.50 3.00 13.19
CA ALA A 34 -1.89 2.56 13.28
C ALA A 34 -2.09 1.31 14.17
N ARG A 35 -1.01 0.75 14.76
CA ARG A 35 -1.03 -0.53 15.50
C ARG A 35 -1.66 -1.67 14.68
N GLY A 36 -1.40 -1.63 13.37
CA GLY A 36 -1.87 -2.56 12.36
C GLY A 36 -0.84 -3.66 12.03
N ARG A 37 -1.11 -4.40 10.96
CA ARG A 37 -0.19 -5.43 10.42
C ARG A 37 0.34 -5.00 9.07
N HIS A 38 1.64 -5.17 8.84
CA HIS A 38 2.27 -4.98 7.53
C HIS A 38 2.54 -6.33 6.87
N THR A 39 2.13 -6.47 5.60
CA THR A 39 2.46 -7.63 4.76
C THR A 39 3.11 -7.18 3.46
N LEU A 40 4.00 -8.01 2.92
CA LEU A 40 4.70 -7.74 1.67
C LEU A 40 4.19 -8.70 0.58
N GLY A 41 4.02 -8.18 -0.64
CA GLY A 41 3.91 -9.00 -1.83
C GLY A 41 5.23 -9.71 -2.12
N ALA A 42 5.16 -10.80 -2.89
CA ALA A 42 6.33 -11.65 -3.18
C ALA A 42 7.52 -10.84 -3.72
N HIS A 43 7.26 -9.87 -4.60
CA HIS A 43 8.29 -8.99 -5.14
C HIS A 43 8.93 -8.11 -4.06
N ALA A 44 8.16 -7.44 -3.21
CA ALA A 44 8.74 -6.62 -2.14
C ALA A 44 9.47 -7.46 -1.08
N ALA A 45 8.97 -8.66 -0.77
CA ALA A 45 9.54 -9.56 0.23
C ALA A 45 10.98 -10.00 -0.12
N MET A 46 11.30 -10.15 -1.40
CA MET A 46 12.66 -10.53 -1.85
C MET A 46 13.76 -9.56 -1.38
N VAL A 47 13.44 -8.28 -1.21
CA VAL A 47 14.43 -7.24 -0.85
C VAL A 47 14.31 -6.74 0.58
N ALA A 48 13.22 -7.06 1.27
CA ALA A 48 12.99 -6.58 2.61
C ALA A 48 13.87 -7.25 3.68
N HIS A 49 14.47 -8.43 3.40
CA HIS A 49 15.30 -9.24 4.32
C HIS A 49 14.79 -9.40 5.78
N ARG A 50 13.55 -9.01 6.08
CA ARG A 50 12.89 -9.22 7.36
C ARG A 50 12.17 -10.56 7.29
N ALA A 51 12.53 -11.44 8.23
CA ALA A 51 11.64 -12.51 8.67
C ALA A 51 10.26 -11.89 8.90
N THR A 52 9.22 -12.55 8.38
CA THR A 52 7.83 -12.23 8.67
C THR A 52 7.69 -12.07 10.18
N ALA A 53 7.57 -10.83 10.67
CA ALA A 53 7.31 -10.59 12.08
C ALA A 53 5.99 -11.29 12.39
N ALA A 54 5.97 -12.11 13.45
CA ALA A 54 4.76 -12.77 13.90
C ALA A 54 3.63 -11.73 14.01
N PRO A 55 2.40 -12.06 13.58
CA PRO A 55 1.28 -11.14 13.65
C PRO A 55 1.15 -10.61 15.08
N GLN A 56 1.48 -9.33 15.29
CA GLN A 56 1.24 -8.70 16.57
C GLN A 56 -0.27 -8.57 16.77
N PRO A 57 -0.78 -8.84 17.98
CA PRO A 57 -2.19 -8.66 18.27
C PRO A 57 -2.57 -7.21 17.99
N THR A 58 -3.61 -7.02 17.16
CA THR A 58 -4.16 -5.71 16.82
C THR A 58 -4.80 -5.13 18.08
N CYS A 59 -4.08 -4.27 18.79
CA CYS A 59 -4.63 -3.52 19.93
C CYS A 59 -4.93 -2.10 19.45
N GLY A 60 -6.12 -1.89 18.90
CA GLY A 60 -6.57 -0.59 18.42
C GLY A 60 -8.01 -0.65 17.90
N LEU A 61 -8.71 0.50 17.96
CA LEU A 61 -10.07 0.68 17.44
C LEU A 61 -10.18 0.45 15.92
N MET A 62 -9.05 0.46 15.19
CA MET A 62 -8.94 0.29 13.74
C MET A 62 -7.97 -0.86 13.45
N ALA A 63 -8.46 -1.96 12.88
CA ALA A 63 -7.58 -3.03 12.41
C ALA A 63 -7.02 -2.66 11.02
N ALA A 64 -5.93 -1.89 10.99
CA ALA A 64 -5.30 -1.48 9.74
C ALA A 64 -4.45 -2.62 9.14
N HIS A 65 -4.78 -3.05 7.93
CA HIS A 65 -3.93 -3.92 7.12
C HIS A 65 -3.12 -3.04 6.17
N CYS A 66 -1.81 -3.03 6.35
CA CYS A 66 -0.88 -2.30 5.51
C CYS A 66 -0.20 -3.28 4.56
N ARG A 67 -0.15 -2.99 3.26
CA ARG A 67 0.40 -3.90 2.27
C ARG A 67 1.28 -3.17 1.27
N THR A 68 2.48 -3.71 1.03
CA THR A 68 3.40 -3.23 -0.01
C THR A 68 3.56 -4.31 -1.07
N LEU A 69 3.18 -4.03 -2.33
CA LEU A 69 3.13 -5.07 -3.37
C LEU A 69 4.49 -5.30 -4.03
N PHE A 70 5.06 -4.25 -4.60
CA PHE A 70 6.31 -4.26 -5.34
C PHE A 70 7.35 -3.38 -4.66
N GLY A 71 8.62 -3.77 -4.76
CA GLY A 71 9.65 -3.30 -3.85
C GLY A 71 11.07 -3.47 -4.41
N TRP A 72 11.86 -2.40 -4.30
CA TRP A 72 13.27 -2.33 -4.71
C TRP A 72 14.14 -1.77 -3.58
N ARG A 73 15.44 -2.10 -3.59
CA ARG A 73 16.44 -1.59 -2.64
C ARG A 73 16.93 -0.20 -2.97
N ALA A 74 17.16 0.07 -4.25
CA ALA A 74 17.68 1.35 -4.70
C ALA A 74 16.72 2.46 -4.25
N ALA A 75 17.21 3.40 -3.44
CA ALA A 75 16.46 4.59 -3.03
C ALA A 75 16.45 5.63 -4.17
N ALA A 76 15.75 5.26 -5.24
CA ALA A 76 15.59 6.06 -6.45
C ALA A 76 14.14 6.00 -6.93
N SER A 77 13.81 6.72 -8.00
CA SER A 77 12.50 6.57 -8.65
C SER A 77 12.30 5.13 -9.16
N PRO A 78 11.06 4.61 -9.22
CA PRO A 78 10.79 3.20 -9.55
C PRO A 78 11.45 2.69 -10.83
N HIS A 79 11.37 3.43 -11.95
CA HIS A 79 12.02 3.03 -13.22
C HIS A 79 13.55 2.92 -13.12
N LEU A 80 14.22 3.80 -12.38
CA LEU A 80 15.66 3.72 -12.15
C LEU A 80 16.02 2.54 -11.24
N ALA A 81 15.19 2.25 -10.25
CA ALA A 81 15.37 1.08 -9.39
C ALA A 81 15.22 -0.22 -10.19
N VAL A 82 14.28 -0.28 -11.14
CA VAL A 82 14.16 -1.38 -12.11
C VAL A 82 15.42 -1.49 -12.97
N ALA A 83 15.91 -0.38 -13.52
CA ALA A 83 17.12 -0.37 -14.35
C ALA A 83 18.36 -0.85 -13.57
N ALA A 84 18.46 -0.50 -12.29
CA ALA A 84 19.59 -0.89 -11.43
C ALA A 84 19.52 -2.36 -10.97
N GLU A 85 18.32 -2.88 -10.69
CA GLU A 85 18.16 -4.20 -10.07
C GLU A 85 17.73 -5.30 -11.04
N GLY A 86 17.30 -4.96 -12.26
CA GLY A 86 16.86 -5.95 -13.26
C GLY A 86 15.57 -6.69 -12.86
N ARG A 87 14.70 -6.03 -12.09
CA ARG A 87 13.45 -6.60 -11.54
C ARG A 87 12.23 -5.83 -12.02
N PRO A 88 11.85 -5.97 -13.30
CA PRO A 88 10.77 -5.19 -13.89
C PRO A 88 9.40 -5.66 -13.41
N VAL A 89 8.45 -4.72 -13.35
CA VAL A 89 7.03 -4.98 -13.14
C VAL A 89 6.27 -4.22 -14.23
N SER A 90 5.43 -4.92 -14.99
CA SER A 90 4.61 -4.29 -16.03
C SER A 90 3.43 -3.54 -15.43
N ASP A 91 2.91 -2.55 -16.16
CA ASP A 91 1.74 -1.78 -15.74
C ASP A 91 0.51 -2.68 -15.51
N GLY A 92 0.31 -3.67 -16.40
CA GLY A 92 -0.76 -4.65 -16.25
C GLY A 92 -0.63 -5.48 -14.96
N ALA A 93 0.57 -5.93 -14.62
CA ALA A 93 0.80 -6.69 -13.38
C ALA A 93 0.59 -5.81 -12.14
N LEU A 94 1.00 -4.54 -12.19
CA LEU A 94 0.78 -3.57 -11.12
C LEU A 94 -0.71 -3.32 -10.90
N LEU A 95 -1.46 -3.08 -11.97
CA LEU A 95 -2.90 -2.83 -11.94
C LEU A 95 -3.67 -4.05 -11.44
N GLU A 96 -3.33 -5.23 -11.94
CA GLU A 96 -3.99 -6.49 -11.55
C GLU A 96 -3.77 -6.79 -10.07
N ALA A 97 -2.53 -6.69 -9.58
CA ALA A 97 -2.24 -6.91 -8.17
C ALA A 97 -2.94 -5.87 -7.27
N THR A 98 -2.97 -4.60 -7.68
CA THR A 98 -3.69 -3.54 -6.96
C THR A 98 -5.19 -3.81 -6.89
N ARG A 99 -5.80 -4.18 -8.03
CA ARG A 99 -7.23 -4.53 -8.13
C ARG A 99 -7.56 -5.77 -7.28
N HIS A 100 -6.69 -6.77 -7.30
CA HIS A 100 -6.84 -7.98 -6.51
C HIS A 100 -6.91 -7.68 -5.01
N GLU A 101 -6.01 -6.83 -4.48
CA GLU A 101 -6.06 -6.47 -3.05
C GLU A 101 -7.32 -5.69 -2.68
N LEU A 102 -7.76 -4.76 -3.54
CA LEU A 102 -9.00 -4.02 -3.31
C LEU A 102 -10.20 -4.96 -3.27
N ASN A 103 -10.31 -5.87 -4.24
CA ASN A 103 -11.40 -6.84 -4.30
C ASN A 103 -11.40 -7.79 -3.10
N SER A 104 -10.22 -8.29 -2.70
CA SER A 104 -10.08 -9.14 -1.51
C SER A 104 -10.49 -8.40 -0.24
N PHE A 105 -10.07 -7.15 -0.08
CA PHE A 105 -10.47 -6.31 1.05
C PHE A 105 -11.98 -6.07 1.10
N LEU A 106 -12.62 -5.83 -0.05
CA LEU A 106 -14.06 -5.67 -0.15
C LEU A 106 -14.82 -6.96 0.17
N ALA A 107 -14.38 -8.12 -0.37
CA ALA A 107 -15.02 -9.41 -0.16
C ALA A 107 -15.01 -9.84 1.31
N GLU A 108 -13.95 -9.53 2.06
CA GLU A 108 -13.89 -9.74 3.52
C GLU A 108 -14.93 -8.91 4.31
N SER A 109 -15.58 -7.90 3.69
CA SER A 109 -16.63 -7.09 4.33
C SER A 109 -18.02 -7.74 4.31
N GLU A 110 -18.23 -8.72 3.42
CA GLU A 110 -19.53 -9.39 3.22
C GLU A 110 -19.86 -10.44 4.30
N ALA A 111 -18.99 -10.59 5.31
CA ALA A 111 -19.25 -11.48 6.45
C ALA A 111 -20.35 -10.90 7.39
N PRO A 112 -21.32 -11.72 7.84
CA PRO A 112 -22.50 -11.23 8.55
C PRO A 112 -22.19 -10.84 10.00
N ALA A 113 -21.84 -9.57 10.23
CA ALA A 113 -22.02 -8.88 11.52
C ALA A 113 -21.74 -7.38 11.37
N ALA A 114 -22.81 -6.57 11.49
CA ALA A 114 -22.85 -5.11 11.66
C ALA A 114 -21.95 -4.30 10.71
N SER A 115 -22.55 -3.69 9.67
CA SER A 115 -21.96 -2.68 8.77
C SER A 115 -20.69 -2.02 9.32
N LYS A 116 -19.54 -2.61 8.97
CA LYS A 116 -18.22 -2.07 9.30
C LYS A 116 -17.88 -1.11 8.18
N ALA A 117 -17.87 0.19 8.46
CA ALA A 117 -17.35 1.15 7.49
C ALA A 117 -15.91 0.74 7.11
N ALA A 118 -15.66 0.65 5.82
CA ALA A 118 -14.40 0.20 5.25
C ALA A 118 -13.81 1.32 4.39
N ILE A 119 -12.50 1.54 4.53
CA ILE A 119 -11.76 2.51 3.72
C ILE A 119 -10.47 1.87 3.24
N ALA A 120 -10.17 2.07 1.95
CA ALA A 120 -8.90 1.69 1.35
C ALA A 120 -8.16 2.96 0.89
N LEU A 121 -6.92 3.11 1.32
CA LEU A 121 -6.02 4.17 0.92
C LEU A 121 -4.94 3.55 0.02
N ILE A 122 -4.79 4.08 -1.19
CA ILE A 122 -3.72 3.67 -2.11
C ILE A 122 -2.73 4.81 -2.20
N GLU A 123 -1.54 4.60 -1.67
CA GLU A 123 -0.47 5.59 -1.71
C GLU A 123 0.40 5.38 -2.95
N THR A 124 0.57 6.46 -3.74
CA THR A 124 1.44 6.47 -4.92
C THR A 124 2.93 6.51 -4.55
N ALA A 125 3.81 6.24 -5.51
CA ALA A 125 5.26 6.39 -5.35
C ALA A 125 5.73 7.67 -6.04
N GLY A 126 6.32 8.60 -5.28
CA GLY A 126 6.74 9.90 -5.82
C GLY A 126 5.57 10.84 -6.11
N GLY A 127 5.75 11.74 -7.09
CA GLY A 127 4.75 12.70 -7.53
C GLY A 127 3.72 12.12 -8.52
N VAL A 128 2.75 12.95 -8.90
CA VAL A 128 1.62 12.56 -9.77
C VAL A 128 2.09 11.94 -11.09
N ALA A 129 3.03 12.61 -11.77
CA ALA A 129 3.61 12.18 -13.05
C ALA A 129 4.98 11.51 -12.88
N SER A 130 5.31 11.00 -11.69
CA SER A 130 6.55 10.22 -11.54
C SER A 130 6.48 8.93 -12.38
N PRO A 131 7.60 8.49 -12.99
CA PRO A 131 7.58 7.26 -13.77
C PRO A 131 7.37 6.03 -12.89
N ALA A 132 6.43 5.17 -13.29
CA ALA A 132 6.17 3.85 -12.75
C ALA A 132 7.37 2.91 -13.00
N PRO A 133 7.38 1.68 -12.45
CA PRO A 133 8.44 0.70 -12.72
C PRO A 133 8.70 0.44 -14.21
N SER A 134 7.66 0.55 -15.04
CA SER A 134 7.72 0.42 -16.50
C SER A 134 8.34 1.63 -17.22
N GLY A 135 8.45 2.79 -16.54
CA GLY A 135 8.81 4.07 -17.13
C GLY A 135 7.60 4.90 -17.61
N ALA A 136 6.39 4.34 -17.68
CA ALA A 136 5.17 5.10 -17.97
C ALA A 136 4.82 6.07 -16.83
N LEU A 137 4.06 7.13 -17.12
CA LEU A 137 3.61 8.05 -16.06
C LEU A 137 2.64 7.32 -15.12
N GLN A 138 2.89 7.38 -13.82
CA GLN A 138 2.05 6.70 -12.83
C GLN A 138 0.58 7.14 -12.88
N CYS A 139 0.30 8.41 -13.16
CA CYS A 139 -1.08 8.90 -13.34
C CYS A 139 -1.80 8.21 -14.49
N ASP A 140 -1.10 7.93 -15.60
CA ASP A 140 -1.68 7.26 -16.77
C ASP A 140 -1.93 5.79 -16.46
N VAL A 141 -0.97 5.12 -15.80
CA VAL A 141 -1.10 3.71 -15.38
C VAL A 141 -2.29 3.54 -14.44
N LEU A 142 -2.38 4.36 -13.38
CA LEU A 142 -3.43 4.24 -12.37
C LEU A 142 -4.80 4.74 -12.84
N SER A 143 -4.87 5.53 -13.93
CA SER A 143 -6.14 6.01 -14.50
C SER A 143 -7.12 4.87 -14.84
N ALA A 144 -6.61 3.68 -15.17
CA ALA A 144 -7.40 2.48 -15.46
C ALA A 144 -8.20 1.96 -14.24
N LEU A 145 -7.83 2.36 -13.01
CA LEU A 145 -8.60 2.03 -11.81
C LEU A 145 -9.78 2.99 -11.59
N ARG A 146 -9.77 4.18 -12.21
CA ARG A 146 -10.81 5.23 -12.08
C ARG A 146 -11.21 5.54 -10.63
N LEU A 147 -10.24 5.50 -9.72
CA LEU A 147 -10.46 5.77 -8.30
C LEU A 147 -10.49 7.29 -8.04
N PRO A 148 -11.29 7.75 -7.06
CA PRO A 148 -11.16 9.12 -6.57
C PRO A 148 -9.78 9.33 -5.94
N GLY A 149 -9.28 10.56 -5.99
CA GLY A 149 -7.95 10.92 -5.48
C GLY A 149 -7.96 12.10 -4.52
N VAL A 150 -7.00 12.10 -3.62
CA VAL A 150 -6.64 13.26 -2.79
C VAL A 150 -5.22 13.69 -3.20
N LEU A 151 -5.03 14.97 -3.50
CA LEU A 151 -3.73 15.54 -3.82
C LEU A 151 -3.09 16.11 -2.56
N VAL A 152 -1.89 15.65 -2.23
CA VAL A 152 -1.06 16.25 -1.18
C VAL A 152 -0.22 17.36 -1.83
N GLY A 153 -0.58 18.62 -1.58
CA GLY A 153 0.16 19.78 -2.06
C GLY A 153 1.38 20.11 -1.18
N ASP A 154 2.26 20.97 -1.69
CA ASP A 154 3.37 21.54 -0.94
C ASP A 154 3.02 22.97 -0.48
N GLY A 155 3.21 23.26 0.80
CA GLY A 155 2.98 24.58 1.38
C GLY A 155 4.20 25.50 1.32
N ARG A 156 5.35 25.02 0.82
CA ARG A 156 6.56 25.82 0.60
C ARG A 156 6.38 26.74 -0.61
N LEU A 157 7.26 27.73 -0.72
CA LEU A 157 7.26 28.65 -1.85
C LEU A 157 7.89 27.98 -3.07
N GLY A 158 7.12 27.91 -4.16
CA GLY A 158 7.54 27.27 -5.42
C GLY A 158 7.69 25.76 -5.30
#